data_AF-A0A1F9D158-F1
#
_entry.id   AF-A0A1F9D158-F1
#
_cell.length_a   1.000
_cell.length_b   1.000
_cell.length_c   1.000
_cell.angle_alpha   90.00
_cell.angle_beta   90.00
_cell.angle_gamma   90.00
#
_symmetry.space_group_name_H-M   'P 1'
#
loop_
_entity.id
_entity.type
_entity.pdbx_description
1 polymer ?
#
loop_
_entity_poly.entity_id
_entity_poly.type
_entity_poly.pdbx_seq_one_letter_code
_entity_poly.pdbx_strand_id
1 'polypeptide(L)' 'MFLGVLVLYLVFFTISVYAADTVSVKGEIIDTYCYALMGAKGESHRQCGIDCVKAGIPAGLLEGV' A
#
# COMPACT_ATOMS: atom_id res chain seq x y z
N MET A 1 30.22 -3.91 -34.34
CA MET A 1 30.56 -3.59 -32.94
C MET A 1 29.50 -2.71 -32.28
N PHE A 2 29.10 -1.56 -32.83
CA PHE A 2 28.12 -0.65 -32.20
C PHE A 2 26.70 -1.22 -31.99
N LEU A 3 26.18 -2.01 -32.94
CA LEU A 3 24.84 -2.61 -32.83
C LEU A 3 24.76 -3.67 -31.72
N GLY A 4 25.83 -4.45 -31.51
CA GLY A 4 25.90 -5.48 -30.48
C GLY A 4 25.97 -4.89 -29.06
N VAL A 5 26.66 -3.76 -28.90
CA VAL A 5 26.73 -3.03 -27.63
C VAL A 5 25.35 -2.45 -27.27
N LEU A 6 24.63 -1.91 -28.26
CA LEU A 6 23.28 -1.38 -28.06
C LEU A 6 22.30 -2.47 -27.61
N VAL A 7 22.32 -3.63 -28.25
CA VAL A 7 21.48 -4.79 -27.88
C VAL A 7 21.82 -5.28 -26.47
N LEU A 8 23.11 -5.36 -26.14
CA LEU A 8 23.55 -5.74 -24.80
C LEU A 8 23.05 -4.75 -23.74
N TYR A 9 23.12 -3.44 -24.02
CA TYR A 9 22.66 -2.39 -23.13
C TYR A 9 21.15 -2.47 -22.89
N LEU A 10 20.36 -2.73 -23.94
CA LEU A 10 18.91 -2.88 -23.83
C LEU A 10 18.53 -4.12 -23.00
N VAL A 11 19.23 -5.24 -23.19
CA VAL A 11 19.01 -6.46 -22.41
C VAL A 11 19.34 -6.24 -20.93
N PHE A 12 20.51 -5.67 -20.61
CA PHE A 12 20.88 -5.35 -19.22
C PHE A 12 19.89 -4.39 -18.56
N PHE A 13 19.44 -3.36 -19.28
CA PHE A 13 18.48 -2.40 -18.75
C PHE A 13 17.12 -3.04 -18.41
N THR A 14 16.64 -3.98 -19.23
CA THR A 14 15.38 -4.69 -18.96
C THR A 14 15.45 -5.62 -17.74
N ILE A 15 16.61 -6.24 -17.47
CA ILE A 15 16.78 -7.17 -16.33
C ILE A 15 16.67 -6.42 -14.99
N SER A 16 17.25 -5.22 -14.89
CA SER A 16 17.23 -4.42 -13.65
C SER A 16 15.83 -3.91 -13.26
N VAL A 17 14.87 -3.85 -14.19
CA VAL A 17 13.51 -3.34 -13.93
C VAL A 17 12.63 -4.38 -13.20
N TYR A 18 12.97 -5.67 -13.28
CA TYR A 18 12.12 -6.75 -12.74
C TYR A 18 12.49 -7.24 -11.33
N ALA A 19 13.55 -6.72 -10.72
CA ALA A 19 13.93 -7.07 -9.35
C ALA A 19 13.19 -6.19 -8.33
N ALA A 20 11.89 -6.40 -8.16
CA ALA A 20 11.13 -5.78 -7.07
C ALA A 20 11.24 -6.65 -5.80
N ASP A 21 11.75 -6.06 -4.72
CA ASP A 21 11.81 -6.74 -3.43
C ASP A 21 10.41 -6.98 -2.87
N THR A 22 10.20 -8.15 -2.24
CA THR A 22 8.96 -8.42 -1.50
C THR A 22 8.99 -7.64 -0.20
N VAL A 23 8.01 -6.73 -0.02
CA VAL A 23 7.87 -5.94 1.21
C VAL A 23 6.64 -6.41 1.98
N SER A 24 6.79 -6.58 3.30
CA SER A 24 5.67 -6.84 4.21
C SER A 24 5.26 -5.55 4.89
N VAL A 25 3.98 -5.21 4.78
CA VAL A 25 3.37 -4.07 5.47
C VAL A 25 2.45 -4.58 6.58
N LYS A 26 2.55 -3.96 7.76
CA LYS A 26 1.69 -4.22 8.91
C LYS A 26 1.08 -2.91 9.38
N GLY A 27 -0.17 -2.98 9.84
CA GLY A 27 -0.90 -1.81 10.30
C GLY A 27 -2.23 -2.17 10.95
N GLU A 28 -2.89 -1.16 11.50
CA GLU A 28 -4.26 -1.26 12.02
C GLU A 28 -5.26 -1.07 10.89
N ILE A 29 -6.35 -1.85 10.90
CA ILE A 29 -7.48 -1.61 10.00
C ILE A 29 -8.35 -0.51 10.59
N ILE A 30 -8.54 0.56 9.83
CA ILE A 30 -9.33 1.74 10.21
C ILE A 30 -10.49 1.96 9.23
N ASP A 31 -11.51 2.70 9.64
CA ASP A 31 -12.41 3.35 8.69
C ASP A 31 -11.77 4.66 8.20
N THR A 32 -11.81 4.92 6.89
CA THR A 32 -11.10 6.08 6.33
C THR A 32 -11.77 7.43 6.62
N TYR A 33 -13.06 7.43 6.94
CA TYR A 33 -13.84 8.67 7.14
C TYR A 33 -13.58 9.29 8.52
N CYS A 34 -13.85 8.56 9.60
CA CYS A 34 -13.67 9.05 10.97
C CYS A 34 -12.19 9.25 11.29
N TYR A 35 -11.30 8.41 10.74
CA TYR A 35 -9.88 8.63 10.88
C TYR A 35 -9.43 9.95 10.22
N ALA A 36 -9.85 10.23 8.98
CA ALA A 36 -9.48 11.47 8.30
C ALA A 36 -10.10 12.72 8.96
N LEU A 37 -11.33 12.60 9.47
CA LEU A 37 -12.05 13.73 10.06
C LEU A 37 -11.56 14.09 11.47
N MET A 38 -11.29 13.08 12.30
CA MET A 38 -11.05 13.27 13.74
C MET A 38 -10.01 12.33 14.35
N GLY A 39 -9.29 11.56 13.52
CA GLY A 39 -8.24 10.65 13.99
C GLY A 39 -8.74 9.46 14.82
N ALA A 40 -10.04 9.14 14.74
CA ALA A 40 -10.64 8.05 15.49
C ALA A 40 -10.09 6.69 15.03
N LYS A 41 -9.69 5.86 16.00
CA LYS A 41 -9.14 4.50 15.80
C LYS A 41 -9.08 3.78 17.15
N GLY A 42 -8.66 2.51 17.14
CA GLY A 42 -8.51 1.68 18.33
C GLY A 42 -9.82 1.10 18.86
N GLU A 43 -9.72 0.39 19.98
CA GLU A 43 -10.82 -0.42 20.52
C GLU A 43 -12.09 0.41 20.82
N SER A 44 -11.93 1.64 21.30
CA SER A 44 -13.06 2.54 21.58
C SER A 44 -13.84 2.95 20.33
N HIS A 45 -13.26 2.83 19.15
CA HIS A 45 -13.89 3.16 17.87
C HIS A 45 -14.23 1.93 17.01
N ARG A 46 -13.93 0.71 17.51
CA ARG A 46 -14.04 -0.53 16.74
C ARG A 46 -15.44 -0.77 16.17
N GLN A 47 -16.47 -0.62 17.00
CA GLN A 47 -17.85 -0.89 16.55
C GLN A 47 -18.31 0.14 15.50
N CYS A 48 -17.99 1.41 15.70
CA CYS A 48 -18.30 2.47 14.74
C CYS A 48 -17.58 2.23 13.40
N GLY A 49 -16.29 1.87 13.43
CA GLY A 49 -15.53 1.54 12.22
C GLY A 49 -16.12 0.34 11.45
N ILE A 50 -16.56 -0.72 12.15
CA ILE A 50 -17.24 -1.85 11.52
C ILE A 50 -18.52 -1.42 10.80
N ASP A 51 -19.30 -0.56 11.43
CA ASP A 51 -20.57 -0.09 10.86
C ASP A 51 -20.34 0.83 9.66
N CYS A 52 -19.32 1.68 9.69
CA CYS A 52 -18.89 2.50 8.55
C CYS A 52 -18.46 1.63 7.35
N VAL A 53 -17.65 0.59 7.59
CA VAL A 53 -17.22 -0.33 6.51
C VAL A 53 -18.42 -1.07 5.90
N LYS A 54 -19.37 -1.51 6.72
CA LYS A 54 -20.63 -2.12 6.22
C LYS A 54 -21.49 -1.14 5.42
N ALA A 55 -21.45 0.15 5.76
CA ALA A 55 -22.15 1.20 5.03
C ALA A 55 -21.45 1.60 3.71
N GLY A 56 -20.31 0.99 3.38
CA GLY A 56 -19.59 1.21 2.12
C GLY A 56 -18.45 2.22 2.21
N ILE A 57 -18.10 2.70 3.41
CA ILE A 57 -16.88 3.49 3.60
C ILE A 57 -15.66 2.57 3.42
N PRO A 58 -14.68 2.94 2.58
CA PRO A 58 -13.47 2.13 2.41
C PRO A 58 -12.73 1.96 3.73
N ALA A 59 -12.34 0.72 4.05
CA ALA A 59 -11.37 0.44 5.10
C ALA A 59 -9.96 0.83 4.63
N GLY A 60 -9.13 1.31 5.55
CA GLY A 60 -7.73 1.63 5.31
C GLY A 60 -6.80 0.78 6.19
N LEU A 61 -5.56 0.59 5.73
CA LEU A 61 -4.47 0.05 6.55
C LEU A 61 -3.61 1.23 7.02
N LEU A 62 -3.63 1.52 8.31
CA LEU A 62 -2.79 2.56 8.90
C LEU A 62 -1.47 1.96 9.34
N GLU A 63 -0.38 2.40 8.73
CA GLU A 63 0.99 2.00 9.11
C GLU A 63 1.48 2.78 10.35
N GLY A 64 2.43 2.21 11.08
CA GLY A 64 3.16 2.93 12.14
C GLY A 64 2.38 3.18 13.43
N VAL A 65 1.32 2.42 13.68
CA VAL A 65 0.52 2.39 14.92
C VAL A 65 0.99 1.32 15.90
#